data_AF-A0A6C0JLG5-F1
#
_entry.id   AF-A0A6C0JLG5-F1
#
_cell.length_a   1.000
_cell.length_b   1.000
_cell.length_c   1.000
_cell.angle_alpha   90.00
_cell.angle_beta   90.00
_cell.angle_gamma   90.00
#
_symmetry.space_group_name_H-M   'P 1'
#
loop_
_entity.id
_entity.type
_entity.pdbx_description
1 polymer ?
#
loop_
_entity_poly.entity_id
_entity_poly.type
_entity_poly.pdbx_seq_one_letter_code
_entity_poly.pdbx_strand_id
1 'polypeptide(L)'
;MSCPICYEDMDMKEYQDEREGTETSFKLECGHAFHTKCIVSFLTKSESKCPCCNTRTTPEKKLDYEALKRKKLSEIKNSDSVKILLSEHNEAKKDLKEVLRQLREETREWVANRAVELNVLKYREYFVQAVADTRSEARRVARVMSPGHLEALNTVANGVHRNYWHYDALNMFLFGKSNRYTTYRLSNPRIYVDYNHMSKKK
;
A
#
# COMPACT_ATOMS: atom_id res chain seq x y z
N MET A 1 19.79 6.30 -1.40
CA MET A 1 20.47 6.34 -2.72
C MET A 1 19.80 5.35 -3.65
N SER A 2 19.56 5.66 -4.93
CA SER A 2 18.91 4.72 -5.86
C SER A 2 19.94 3.94 -6.68
N CYS A 3 19.65 2.67 -6.98
CA CYS A 3 20.53 1.83 -7.79
C CYS A 3 20.49 2.28 -9.26
N PRO A 4 21.65 2.55 -9.91
CA PRO A 4 21.67 2.99 -11.30
C PRO A 4 21.18 1.95 -12.33
N ILE A 5 21.01 0.68 -11.93
CA ILE A 5 20.60 -0.41 -12.84
C ILE A 5 19.08 -0.63 -12.79
N CYS A 6 18.48 -0.68 -11.60
CA CYS A 6 17.04 -0.96 -11.44
C CYS A 6 16.22 0.23 -10.94
N TYR A 7 16.87 1.35 -10.61
CA TYR A 7 16.26 2.58 -10.10
C TYR A 7 15.50 2.43 -8.77
N GLU A 8 15.63 1.29 -8.08
CA GLU A 8 15.10 1.05 -6.73
C GLU A 8 16.06 1.59 -5.65
N ASP A 9 15.53 1.87 -4.46
CA ASP A 9 16.32 2.33 -3.32
C ASP A 9 17.33 1.28 -2.82
N MET A 10 18.51 1.75 -2.42
CA MET A 10 19.60 0.96 -1.84
C MET A 10 19.80 1.30 -0.37
N ASP A 11 20.28 0.32 0.39
CA ASP A 11 20.60 0.45 1.82
C ASP A 11 21.87 1.31 2.07
N MET A 12 22.65 1.59 1.03
CA MET A 12 23.71 2.60 1.07
C MET A 12 23.09 4.00 1.05
N LYS A 13 23.50 4.83 2.01
CA LYS A 13 22.86 6.13 2.24
C LYS A 13 23.45 7.21 1.33
N GLU A 14 24.74 7.12 0.95
CA GLU A 14 25.46 8.14 0.16
C GLU A 14 26.51 7.54 -0.80
N TYR A 15 26.94 8.29 -1.84
CA TYR A 15 28.02 7.86 -2.77
C TYR A 15 29.38 7.70 -2.06
N GLN A 16 29.67 8.55 -1.07
CA GLN A 16 30.87 8.50 -0.24
C GLN A 16 30.66 7.73 1.07
N ASP A 17 29.81 6.70 1.06
CA ASP A 17 29.74 5.76 2.19
C ASP A 17 31.10 5.08 2.39
N GLU A 18 31.64 5.13 3.61
CA GLU A 18 32.92 4.50 4.00
C GLU A 18 32.84 2.97 3.92
N ARG A 19 31.63 2.41 3.91
CA ARG A 19 31.41 0.97 3.82
C ARG A 19 31.64 0.49 2.38
N GLU A 20 32.50 -0.52 2.22
CA GLU A 20 32.76 -1.18 0.92
C GLU A 20 31.52 -1.95 0.39
N GLY A 21 30.55 -2.23 1.26
CA GLY A 21 29.26 -2.78 0.88
C GLY A 21 28.31 -2.92 2.06
N THR A 22 27.05 -3.20 1.76
CA THR A 22 26.01 -3.57 2.72
C THR A 22 25.49 -4.98 2.43
N GLU A 23 24.43 -5.41 3.12
CA GLU A 23 23.82 -6.72 2.89
C GLU A 23 23.26 -6.87 1.47
N THR A 24 22.64 -5.81 0.95
CA THR A 24 21.98 -5.83 -0.37
C THR A 24 22.72 -5.04 -1.45
N SER A 25 23.72 -4.24 -1.07
CA SER A 25 24.41 -3.31 -1.97
C SER A 25 25.92 -3.53 -1.93
N PHE A 26 26.57 -3.33 -3.06
CA PHE A 26 27.99 -3.57 -3.27
C PHE A 26 28.62 -2.38 -3.98
N LYS A 27 29.78 -1.92 -3.49
CA LYS A 27 30.54 -0.82 -4.07
C LYS A 27 31.71 -1.38 -4.87
N LEU A 28 31.79 -1.03 -6.15
CA LEU A 28 32.93 -1.41 -6.98
C LEU A 28 34.16 -0.57 -6.61
N GLU A 29 35.35 -1.04 -6.98
CA GLU A 29 36.63 -0.33 -6.78
C GLU A 29 36.62 1.09 -7.39
N CYS A 30 35.85 1.30 -8.46
CA CYS A 30 35.64 2.62 -9.07
C CYS A 30 34.75 3.58 -8.23
N GLY A 31 34.31 3.16 -7.05
CA GLY A 31 33.49 3.95 -6.12
C GLY A 31 31.98 3.90 -6.38
N HIS A 32 31.52 3.28 -7.46
CA HIS A 32 30.10 3.18 -7.78
C HIS A 32 29.40 2.04 -7.02
N ALA A 33 28.26 2.36 -6.41
CA ALA A 33 27.43 1.44 -5.64
C ALA A 33 26.21 0.94 -6.40
N PHE A 34 25.87 -0.33 -6.23
CA PHE A 34 24.72 -0.99 -6.85
C PHE A 34 24.11 -2.02 -5.90
N HIS A 35 22.88 -2.47 -6.14
CA HIS A 35 22.46 -3.73 -5.50
C HIS A 35 23.36 -4.87 -5.96
N THR A 36 23.80 -5.72 -5.04
CA THR A 36 24.64 -6.90 -5.31
C THR A 36 24.01 -7.76 -6.42
N LYS A 37 22.68 -7.94 -6.38
CA LYS A 37 21.91 -8.62 -7.43
C LYS A 37 22.11 -8.02 -8.82
N CYS A 38 22.04 -6.70 -8.92
CA CYS A 38 22.03 -5.98 -10.18
C CYS A 38 23.42 -5.98 -10.79
N ILE A 39 24.44 -5.70 -9.98
CA ILE A 39 25.81 -5.62 -10.48
C ILE A 39 26.37 -6.99 -10.86
N VAL A 40 26.07 -8.05 -10.10
CA VAL A 40 26.42 -9.43 -10.48
C VAL A 40 25.84 -9.79 -11.84
N SER A 41 24.56 -9.48 -12.08
CA SER A 41 23.91 -9.78 -13.37
C SER A 41 24.43 -8.94 -14.54
N PHE A 42 24.95 -7.74 -14.26
CA PHE A 42 25.55 -6.88 -15.29
C PHE A 42 26.97 -7.33 -15.64
N LEU A 43 27.85 -7.48 -14.63
CA LEU A 43 29.25 -7.85 -14.82
C LEU A 43 29.41 -9.22 -15.48
N THR A 44 28.50 -10.17 -15.22
CA THR A 44 28.45 -11.47 -15.90
C THR A 44 28.18 -11.38 -17.41
N LYS A 45 27.64 -10.25 -17.89
CA LYS A 45 27.35 -9.99 -19.31
C LYS A 45 28.27 -8.96 -19.97
N SER A 46 28.93 -8.11 -19.18
CA SER A 46 29.65 -6.92 -19.66
C SER A 46 31.18 -7.01 -19.56
N GLU A 47 31.76 -8.22 -19.50
CA GLU A 47 33.21 -8.44 -19.34
C GLU A 47 33.80 -7.76 -18.08
N SER A 48 33.00 -7.65 -17.01
CA SER A 48 33.40 -7.00 -15.75
C SER A 48 33.71 -5.50 -15.87
N LYS A 49 32.94 -4.75 -16.67
CA LYS A 49 33.03 -3.28 -16.74
C LYS A 49 31.92 -2.62 -15.91
N CYS A 50 32.25 -1.54 -15.20
CA CYS A 50 31.29 -0.77 -14.43
C CYS A 50 30.22 -0.12 -15.37
N PRO A 51 28.91 -0.22 -15.07
CA PRO A 51 27.87 0.41 -15.87
C PRO A 51 27.95 1.95 -15.94
N CYS A 52 28.54 2.61 -14.93
CA CYS A 52 28.54 4.07 -14.82
C CYS A 52 29.76 4.71 -15.47
N CYS A 53 30.96 4.13 -15.30
CA CYS A 53 32.21 4.72 -15.76
C CYS A 53 33.00 3.85 -16.74
N ASN A 54 32.50 2.65 -17.05
CA ASN A 54 33.12 1.67 -17.95
C ASN A 54 34.54 1.21 -17.54
N THR A 55 35.00 1.61 -16.36
CA THR A 55 36.25 1.11 -15.76
C THR A 55 36.13 -0.39 -15.55
N ARG A 56 37.16 -1.13 -15.96
CA ARG A 56 37.23 -2.58 -15.75
C ARG A 56 37.45 -2.84 -14.26
N THR A 57 36.58 -3.64 -13.67
CA THR A 57 36.63 -3.97 -12.25
C THR A 57 37.07 -5.42 -12.09
N THR A 58 37.96 -5.69 -11.15
CA THR A 58 38.23 -7.06 -10.70
C THR A 58 37.06 -7.54 -9.83
N PRO A 59 36.39 -8.65 -10.17
CA PRO A 59 35.35 -9.20 -9.31
C PRO A 59 35.95 -9.60 -7.96
N GLU A 60 35.38 -9.12 -6.86
CA GLU A 60 35.70 -9.64 -5.55
C GLU A 60 35.18 -11.07 -5.39
N LYS A 61 35.87 -11.88 -4.56
CA LYS A 61 35.46 -13.27 -4.26
C LYS A 61 34.00 -13.39 -3.80
N LYS A 62 33.46 -12.36 -3.13
CA LYS A 62 32.05 -12.31 -2.68
C LYS A 62 31.08 -12.15 -3.85
N LEU A 63 31.40 -11.31 -4.83
CA LEU A 63 30.61 -11.16 -6.05
C LEU A 63 30.63 -12.44 -6.89
N ASP A 64 31.79 -13.09 -6.99
CA ASP A 64 31.92 -14.36 -7.70
C ASP A 64 31.09 -15.48 -7.06
N TYR A 65 31.04 -15.53 -5.73
CA TYR A 65 30.22 -16.49 -5.01
C TYR A 65 28.71 -16.28 -5.23
N GLU A 66 28.24 -15.04 -5.20
CA GLU A 66 26.84 -14.71 -5.52
C GLU A 66 26.50 -14.94 -7.01
N ALA A 67 27.44 -14.66 -7.91
CA ALA A 67 27.31 -14.99 -9.33
C ALA A 67 27.16 -16.50 -9.55
N LEU A 68 27.97 -17.30 -8.86
CA LEU A 68 27.92 -18.75 -8.91
C LEU A 68 26.60 -19.30 -8.38
N LYS A 69 26.10 -18.79 -7.24
CA LYS A 69 24.77 -19.16 -6.71
C LYS A 69 23.67 -18.87 -7.72
N ARG A 70 23.65 -17.66 -8.30
CA ARG A 70 22.66 -17.28 -9.32
C ARG A 70 22.71 -18.17 -10.54
N LYS A 71 23.91 -18.51 -11.01
CA LYS A 71 24.10 -19.44 -12.12
C LYS A 71 23.49 -20.80 -11.80
N LYS A 72 23.83 -21.40 -10.66
CA LYS A 72 23.25 -22.68 -10.20
C LYS A 72 21.72 -22.63 -10.08
N LEU A 73 21.18 -21.56 -9.50
CA LEU A 73 19.72 -21.36 -9.41
C LEU A 73 19.06 -21.23 -10.80
N SER A 74 19.73 -20.57 -11.75
CA SER A 74 19.25 -20.46 -13.12
C SER A 74 19.26 -21.81 -13.83
N GLU A 75 20.27 -22.64 -13.61
CA GLU A 75 20.34 -24.00 -14.15
C GLU A 75 19.17 -24.84 -13.63
N ILE A 76 18.88 -24.79 -12.32
CA ILE A 76 17.72 -25.45 -11.71
C ILE A 76 16.41 -24.96 -12.33
N LYS A 77 16.22 -23.63 -12.39
CA LYS A 77 15.03 -23.02 -12.99
C LYS A 77 14.83 -23.43 -14.45
N ASN A 78 15.93 -23.62 -15.18
CA ASN A 78 15.91 -23.96 -16.60
C ASN A 78 15.86 -25.46 -16.89
N SER A 79 15.88 -26.32 -15.87
CA SER A 79 15.63 -27.76 -16.03
C SER A 79 14.21 -28.01 -16.57
N ASP A 80 14.05 -29.08 -17.34
CA ASP A 80 12.81 -29.34 -18.09
C ASP A 80 11.61 -29.55 -17.17
N SER A 81 11.77 -30.30 -16.08
CA SER A 81 10.70 -30.54 -15.09
C SER A 81 10.24 -29.25 -14.42
N VAL A 82 11.17 -28.36 -14.06
CA VAL A 82 10.83 -27.07 -13.43
C VAL A 82 10.18 -26.13 -14.45
N LYS A 83 10.64 -26.12 -15.70
CA LYS A 83 10.02 -25.30 -16.76
C LYS A 83 8.56 -25.69 -17.02
N ILE A 84 8.27 -27.00 -17.07
CA ILE A 84 6.90 -27.51 -17.25
C ILE A 84 6.01 -27.01 -16.10
N LEU A 85 6.41 -27.26 -14.85
CA LEU A 85 5.65 -26.81 -13.66
C LEU A 85 5.52 -25.29 -13.59
N LEU A 86 6.55 -24.54 -14.02
CA LEU A 86 6.49 -23.08 -14.07
C LEU A 86 5.50 -22.59 -15.12
N SER A 87 5.40 -23.28 -16.27
CA SER A 87 4.39 -22.99 -17.29
C SER A 87 2.98 -23.24 -16.75
N GLU A 88 2.75 -24.40 -16.12
CA GLU A 88 1.47 -24.75 -15.50
C GLU A 88 1.08 -23.74 -14.40
N HIS A 89 2.02 -23.37 -13.53
CA HIS A 89 1.81 -22.32 -12.53
C HIS A 89 1.40 -20.99 -13.17
N ASN A 90 2.04 -20.60 -14.27
CA ASN A 90 1.74 -19.33 -14.93
C ASN A 90 0.35 -19.33 -15.57
N GLU A 91 -0.08 -20.44 -16.18
CA GLU A 91 -1.45 -20.60 -16.69
C GLU A 91 -2.45 -20.60 -15.54
N ALA A 92 -2.24 -21.39 -14.48
CA ALA A 92 -3.12 -21.39 -13.31
C ALA A 92 -3.25 -19.99 -12.66
N LYS A 93 -2.16 -19.23 -12.62
CA LYS A 93 -2.15 -17.84 -12.15
C LYS A 93 -2.97 -16.92 -13.06
N LYS A 94 -2.90 -17.13 -14.38
CA LYS A 94 -3.66 -16.35 -15.37
C LYS A 94 -5.15 -16.66 -15.27
N ASP A 95 -5.51 -17.93 -15.16
CA ASP A 95 -6.89 -18.38 -14.99
C ASP A 95 -7.52 -17.81 -13.71
N LEU A 96 -6.81 -17.91 -12.59
CA LEU A 96 -7.30 -17.34 -11.32
C LEU A 96 -7.47 -15.82 -11.41
N LYS A 97 -6.54 -15.11 -12.07
CA LYS A 97 -6.67 -13.67 -12.28
C LYS A 97 -7.92 -13.33 -13.08
N GLU A 98 -8.23 -14.13 -14.09
CA GLU A 98 -9.39 -13.91 -14.94
C GLU A 98 -10.70 -14.16 -14.20
N VAL A 99 -10.79 -15.25 -13.43
CA VAL A 99 -11.95 -15.53 -12.57
C VAL A 99 -12.16 -14.40 -11.55
N LEU A 100 -11.08 -13.92 -10.90
CA LEU A 100 -11.17 -12.81 -9.95
C LEU A 100 -11.54 -11.46 -10.62
N ARG A 101 -11.20 -11.28 -11.89
CA ARG A 101 -11.60 -10.11 -12.68
C ARG A 101 -13.10 -10.16 -12.96
N GLN A 102 -13.60 -11.28 -13.49
CA GLN A 102 -15.01 -11.50 -13.76
C GLN A 102 -15.85 -11.33 -12.49
N LEU A 103 -15.48 -12.01 -11.40
CA LEU A 103 -16.17 -11.90 -10.12
C LEU A 103 -16.28 -10.45 -9.61
N ARG A 104 -15.21 -9.67 -9.79
CA ARG A 104 -15.19 -8.25 -9.39
C ARG A 104 -16.16 -7.41 -10.22
N GLU A 105 -16.23 -7.64 -11.51
CA GLU A 105 -17.13 -6.93 -12.42
C GLU A 105 -18.58 -7.26 -12.12
N GLU A 106 -18.92 -8.54 -12.03
CA GLU A 106 -20.27 -9.02 -11.70
C GLU A 106 -20.71 -8.54 -10.31
N THR A 107 -19.82 -8.64 -9.30
CA THR A 107 -20.13 -8.15 -7.95
C THR A 107 -20.36 -6.63 -7.95
N ARG A 108 -19.56 -5.88 -8.71
CA ARG A 108 -19.73 -4.41 -8.79
C ARG A 108 -21.06 -4.05 -9.41
N GLU A 109 -21.43 -4.69 -10.51
CA GLU A 109 -22.70 -4.49 -11.19
C GLU A 109 -23.87 -4.85 -10.28
N TRP A 110 -23.83 -6.03 -9.67
CA TRP A 110 -24.86 -6.48 -8.73
C TRP A 110 -25.01 -5.53 -7.55
N VAL A 111 -23.90 -5.10 -6.92
CA VAL A 111 -23.92 -4.14 -5.80
C VAL A 111 -24.50 -2.80 -6.24
N ALA A 112 -24.15 -2.30 -7.43
CA ALA A 112 -24.68 -1.05 -7.94
C ALA A 112 -26.20 -1.12 -8.14
N ASN A 113 -26.68 -2.17 -8.81
CA ASN A 113 -28.11 -2.39 -9.04
C ASN A 113 -28.85 -2.54 -7.71
N ARG A 114 -28.31 -3.35 -6.79
CA ARG A 114 -28.93 -3.56 -5.48
C ARG A 114 -28.94 -2.30 -4.63
N ALA A 115 -27.92 -1.45 -4.73
CA ALA A 115 -27.88 -0.17 -4.03
C ALA A 115 -28.95 0.80 -4.53
N VAL A 116 -29.27 0.77 -5.83
CA VAL A 116 -30.39 1.52 -6.43
C VAL A 116 -31.73 1.00 -5.91
N GLU A 117 -31.96 -0.31 -5.97
CA GLU A 117 -33.19 -0.94 -5.46
C GLU A 117 -33.45 -0.62 -3.98
N LEU A 118 -32.40 -0.70 -3.16
CA LEU A 118 -32.46 -0.39 -1.73
C LEU A 118 -32.44 1.11 -1.44
N ASN A 119 -32.34 1.97 -2.46
CA ASN A 119 -32.27 3.42 -2.32
C ASN A 119 -31.17 3.89 -1.37
N VAL A 120 -30.00 3.23 -1.38
CA VAL A 120 -28.92 3.45 -0.42
C VAL A 120 -28.46 4.91 -0.41
N LEU A 121 -28.35 5.54 -1.59
CA LEU A 121 -27.91 6.94 -1.70
C LEU A 121 -28.92 7.91 -1.07
N LYS A 122 -30.23 7.67 -1.24
CA LYS A 122 -31.29 8.49 -0.61
C LYS A 122 -31.19 8.45 0.92
N TYR A 123 -31.03 7.25 1.49
CA TYR A 123 -30.89 7.11 2.94
C TYR A 123 -29.57 7.71 3.46
N ARG A 124 -28.49 7.58 2.69
CA ARG A 124 -27.21 8.21 2.99
C ARG A 124 -27.32 9.74 3.00
N GLU A 125 -27.94 10.32 1.97
CA GLU A 125 -28.15 11.77 1.87
C GLU A 125 -28.95 12.29 3.05
N TYR A 126 -30.06 11.62 3.37
CA TYR A 126 -30.87 11.96 4.54
C TYR A 126 -30.07 11.89 5.84
N PHE A 127 -29.27 10.83 6.04
CA PHE A 127 -28.42 10.70 7.22
C PHE A 127 -27.40 11.83 7.34
N VAL A 128 -26.67 12.13 6.25
CA VAL A 128 -25.66 13.20 6.23
C VAL A 128 -26.30 14.56 6.49
N GLN A 129 -27.48 14.80 5.89
CA GLN A 129 -28.23 16.04 6.07
C GLN A 129 -28.70 16.19 7.52
N ALA A 130 -29.28 15.15 8.12
CA ALA A 130 -29.74 15.17 9.51
C ALA A 130 -28.59 15.49 10.49
N VAL A 131 -27.39 14.93 10.25
CA VAL A 131 -26.18 15.27 11.02
C VAL A 131 -25.80 16.74 10.85
N ALA A 132 -25.81 17.25 9.62
CA ALA A 132 -25.47 18.65 9.33
C ALA A 132 -26.48 19.64 9.94
N ASP A 133 -27.77 19.34 9.85
CA ASP A 133 -28.85 20.17 10.39
C ASP A 133 -28.79 20.23 11.91
N THR A 134 -28.59 19.09 12.57
CA THR A 134 -28.44 19.04 14.03
C THR A 134 -27.28 19.91 14.50
N ARG A 135 -26.13 19.87 13.80
CA ARG A 135 -24.97 20.71 14.12
C ARG A 135 -25.24 22.20 13.91
N SER A 136 -25.93 22.53 12.83
CA SER A 136 -26.28 23.91 12.48
C SER A 136 -27.25 24.49 13.50
N GLU A 137 -28.24 23.70 13.90
CA GLU A 137 -29.22 24.09 14.91
C GLU A 137 -28.61 24.21 16.30
N ALA A 138 -27.74 23.27 16.71
CA ALA A 138 -27.01 23.36 17.97
C ALA A 138 -26.20 24.66 18.06
N ARG A 139 -25.54 25.06 16.97
CA ARG A 139 -24.82 26.36 16.90
C ARG A 139 -25.77 27.55 16.96
N ARG A 140 -26.92 27.49 16.29
CA ARG A 140 -27.94 28.53 16.31
C ARG A 140 -28.46 28.74 17.73
N VAL A 141 -28.85 27.67 18.41
CA VAL A 141 -29.34 27.70 19.79
C VAL A 141 -28.26 28.24 20.73
N ALA A 142 -27.01 27.77 20.61
CA ALA A 142 -25.91 28.24 21.45
C ALA A 142 -25.67 29.77 21.34
N ARG A 143 -25.82 30.35 20.14
CA ARG A 143 -25.73 31.81 19.93
C ARG A 143 -26.83 32.58 20.66
N VAL A 144 -28.04 32.03 20.73
CA VAL A 144 -29.20 32.67 21.36
C VAL A 144 -29.11 32.57 22.89
N MET A 145 -28.54 31.49 23.43
CA MET A 145 -28.46 31.27 24.87
C MET A 145 -27.51 32.25 25.56
N SER A 146 -26.21 32.20 25.23
CA SER A 146 -25.22 33.18 25.69
C SER A 146 -23.89 33.00 24.95
N PRO A 147 -23.00 34.01 24.96
CA PRO A 147 -21.65 33.86 24.41
C PRO A 147 -20.88 32.66 24.98
N GLY A 148 -21.05 32.35 26.27
CA GLY A 148 -20.39 31.20 26.91
C GLY A 148 -20.83 29.83 26.38
N HIS A 149 -22.09 29.68 25.94
CA HIS A 149 -22.56 28.44 25.31
C HIS A 149 -21.94 28.22 23.94
N LEU A 150 -21.82 29.29 23.14
CA LEU A 150 -21.15 29.24 21.85
C LEU A 150 -19.66 28.93 22.00
N GLU A 151 -19.02 29.52 23.00
CA GLU A 151 -17.62 29.25 23.34
C GLU A 151 -17.40 27.80 23.76
N ALA A 152 -18.25 27.25 24.63
CA ALA A 152 -18.21 25.85 25.03
C ALA A 152 -18.37 24.91 23.81
N LEU A 153 -19.34 25.19 22.93
CA LEU A 153 -19.57 24.41 21.72
C LEU A 153 -18.36 24.47 20.76
N ASN A 154 -17.77 25.65 20.58
CA ASN A 154 -16.58 25.82 19.74
C ASN A 154 -15.35 25.14 20.34
N THR A 155 -15.20 25.13 21.66
CA THR A 155 -14.11 24.44 22.37
C THR A 155 -14.18 22.94 22.15
N VAL A 156 -15.38 22.36 22.22
CA VAL A 156 -15.62 20.94 21.90
C VAL A 156 -15.40 20.67 20.41
N ALA A 157 -15.87 21.56 19.52
CA ALA A 157 -15.72 21.39 18.08
C ALA A 157 -14.26 21.50 17.59
N ASN A 158 -13.45 22.34 18.24
CA ASN A 158 -12.06 22.64 17.85
C ASN A 158 -11.02 21.76 18.55
N GLY A 159 -11.43 20.85 19.44
CA GLY A 159 -10.60 19.79 19.99
C GLY A 159 -9.36 20.30 20.75
N VAL A 160 -9.50 20.52 22.07
CA VAL A 160 -8.37 20.94 22.93
C VAL A 160 -7.26 19.86 23.05
N HIS A 161 -7.47 18.64 22.54
CA HIS A 161 -6.41 17.63 22.46
C HIS A 161 -6.24 17.07 21.03
N ARG A 162 -5.11 17.46 20.40
CA ARG A 162 -4.60 16.99 19.11
C ARG A 162 -4.13 15.53 19.13
N ASN A 163 -4.88 14.62 19.74
CA ASN A 163 -4.62 13.20 19.54
C ASN A 163 -5.34 12.79 18.26
N TYR A 164 -4.58 12.26 17.30
CA TYR A 164 -4.99 11.77 15.97
C TYR A 164 -6.24 10.85 15.98
N TRP A 165 -6.64 10.38 17.17
CA TRP A 165 -7.73 9.45 17.46
C TRP A 165 -9.04 10.11 17.94
N HIS A 166 -9.07 11.42 18.26
CA HIS A 166 -10.25 12.13 18.80
C HIS A 166 -10.83 13.18 17.85
N TYR A 167 -11.06 12.82 16.59
CA TYR A 167 -11.77 13.69 15.67
C TYR A 167 -13.29 13.48 15.76
N ASP A 168 -13.97 14.60 15.98
CA ASP A 168 -15.43 14.83 16.05
C ASP A 168 -16.08 14.73 17.44
N ALA A 169 -15.46 15.35 18.45
CA ALA A 169 -15.99 15.45 19.80
C ALA A 169 -17.39 16.09 19.86
N LEU A 170 -17.73 16.98 18.93
CA LEU A 170 -19.08 17.54 18.83
C LEU A 170 -20.10 16.48 18.40
N ASN A 171 -19.81 15.65 17.39
CA ASN A 171 -20.70 14.56 17.03
C ASN A 171 -20.78 13.49 18.12
N MET A 172 -19.68 13.21 18.83
CA MET A 172 -19.72 12.30 19.98
C MET A 172 -20.61 12.82 21.12
N PHE A 173 -20.61 14.13 21.34
CA PHE A 173 -21.47 14.77 22.33
C PHE A 173 -22.95 14.73 21.91
N LEU A 174 -23.25 15.09 20.65
CA LEU A 174 -24.62 15.18 20.14
C LEU A 174 -25.27 13.82 19.86
N PHE A 175 -24.50 12.85 19.37
CA PHE A 175 -25.01 11.55 18.90
C PHE A 175 -24.48 10.36 19.72
N GLY A 176 -23.88 10.64 20.89
CA GLY A 176 -23.33 9.64 21.80
C GLY A 176 -22.02 9.01 21.32
N LYS A 177 -21.52 8.00 22.06
CA LYS A 177 -20.29 7.24 21.75
C LYS A 177 -20.45 6.31 20.52
N SER A 178 -21.19 6.73 19.49
CA SER A 178 -21.11 6.06 18.20
C SER A 178 -19.70 6.27 17.65
N ASN A 179 -19.02 5.16 17.38
CA ASN A 179 -17.62 5.16 17.00
C ASN A 179 -17.48 6.02 15.72
N ARG A 180 -16.50 6.95 15.64
CA ARG A 180 -16.21 7.77 14.42
C ARG A 180 -16.26 6.92 13.16
N TYR A 181 -15.78 5.69 13.29
CA TYR A 181 -15.76 4.69 12.25
C TYR A 181 -17.16 4.29 11.73
N THR A 182 -18.16 4.17 12.61
CA THR A 182 -19.54 3.88 12.25
C THR A 182 -20.15 5.03 11.45
N THR A 183 -20.07 6.27 11.94
CA THR A 183 -20.56 7.46 11.22
C THR A 183 -19.84 7.61 9.88
N TYR A 184 -18.52 7.45 9.86
CA TYR A 184 -17.73 7.48 8.63
C TYR A 184 -18.17 6.41 7.63
N ARG A 185 -18.43 5.18 8.09
CA ARG A 185 -18.93 4.08 7.24
C ARG A 185 -20.33 4.35 6.71
N LEU A 186 -21.23 4.95 7.50
CA LEU A 186 -22.57 5.32 7.03
C LEU A 186 -22.52 6.46 6.01
N SER A 187 -21.63 7.43 6.21
CA SER A 187 -21.38 8.50 5.24
C SER A 187 -20.59 8.05 4.01
N ASN A 188 -19.87 6.92 4.09
CA ASN A 188 -19.05 6.37 3.01
C ASN A 188 -19.24 4.84 2.94
N PRO A 189 -20.44 4.37 2.57
CA PRO A 189 -20.75 2.94 2.60
C PRO A 189 -19.84 2.19 1.63
N ARG A 190 -19.16 1.17 2.14
CA ARG A 190 -18.28 0.26 1.38
C ARG A 190 -18.64 -1.17 1.72
N ILE A 191 -18.68 -2.02 0.68
CA ILE A 191 -18.83 -3.46 0.84
C ILE A 191 -17.45 -4.10 0.67
N TYR A 192 -17.02 -4.83 1.69
CA TYR A 192 -15.80 -5.63 1.66
C TYR A 192 -16.21 -7.10 1.68
N VAL A 193 -15.70 -7.88 0.73
CA VAL A 193 -15.96 -9.32 0.63
C VAL A 193 -14.64 -10.05 0.83
N ASP A 194 -14.56 -10.87 1.88
CA ASP A 194 -13.45 -11.78 2.13
C ASP A 194 -13.81 -13.19 1.63
N TYR A 195 -13.21 -13.58 0.51
CA TYR A 195 -13.47 -14.86 -0.14
C TYR A 195 -12.88 -16.05 0.64
N ASN A 196 -11.89 -15.83 1.51
CA ASN A 196 -11.27 -16.91 2.30
C ASN A 196 -12.13 -17.36 3.48
N HIS A 197 -13.07 -16.52 3.92
CA HIS A 197 -13.99 -16.88 4.99
C HIS A 197 -15.15 -17.75 4.50
N MET A 198 -15.42 -17.77 3.18
CA MET A 198 -16.50 -18.55 2.58
C MET A 198 -16.14 -20.02 2.35
N SER A 199 -14.85 -20.35 2.22
CA SER A 199 -14.39 -21.73 2.03
C SER A 199 -14.37 -22.58 3.31
N LYS A 200 -14.42 -21.94 4.49
CA LYS A 200 -14.41 -22.60 5.81
C LYS A 200 -15.80 -23.04 6.31
N LYS A 201 -16.86 -22.78 5.54
CA LYS A 201 -18.24 -23.19 5.86
C LYS A 201 -18.69 -24.45 5.12
N LYS A 202 -17.76 -25.37 4.87
CA LYS A 202 -18.08 -26.74 4.42
C LYS A 202 -17.84 -27.72 5.55
#